data_AF-A0A969UW87-F1
#
_entry.id   AF-A0A969UW87-F1
#
_cell.length_a   1.000
_cell.length_b   1.000
_cell.length_c   1.000
_cell.angle_alpha   90.00
_cell.angle_beta   90.00
_cell.angle_gamma   90.00
#
_symmetry.space_group_name_H-M   'P 1'
#
loop_
_entity.id
_entity.type
_entity.pdbx_description
1 polymer ?
#
loop_
_entity_poly.entity_id
_entity_poly.type
_entity_poly.pdbx_seq_one_letter_code
_entity_poly.pdbx_strand_id
1 'polypeptide(L)'
;MIRACYNKRAEQPAYRRLSFALLGVVTPSHLISDRSRTPFNIGRAIELQGFQYSEVMPLLPGLVAVHPNAEALLQPILYWTGGQPFLTQKLCQLLVQRGRPRSIGEIGRRGDRENLPPAQLVEQIVRSHILTHWESQDEPEHLRTIRDRLLCNDQRTRRRLGLCQQILVESEARRQSLELGIPRSHPAVGSPHFSTQRLNDTPEQIELLLSGLMEKHQGSLRVKSPIYRAIFNAQWVQAQINIMRPYASSLEAWLSSNQQDESQLLRGQTLQDVLNWSQNKSLSDVDYQFLASSQMIEQREVCKTLEAQIKEVEFRLASQQASDQWQRQFMRVASLAMIVAIALGTLTFYILRSGDGVWKR
;
A
#
# COMPACT_ATOMS: atom_id res chain seq x y z
N MET A 1 19.88 8.02 32.02
CA MET A 1 20.52 7.09 32.98
C MET A 1 21.68 6.29 32.36
N ILE A 2 21.45 5.43 31.35
CA ILE A 2 22.50 4.55 30.76
C ILE A 2 23.77 5.32 30.34
N ARG A 3 23.63 6.40 29.58
CA ARG A 3 24.77 7.23 29.13
C ARG A 3 25.53 7.90 30.28
N ALA A 4 24.84 8.28 31.36
CA ALA A 4 25.49 8.85 32.54
C ALA A 4 26.35 7.79 33.25
N CYS A 5 25.83 6.57 33.42
CA CYS A 5 26.61 5.46 33.98
C CYS A 5 27.81 5.08 33.10
N TYR A 6 27.65 5.13 31.78
CA TYR A 6 28.76 4.89 30.84
C TYR A 6 29.87 5.94 30.97
N ASN A 7 29.51 7.24 30.97
CA ASN A 7 30.47 8.33 31.07
C ASN A 7 31.24 8.30 32.40
N LYS A 8 30.58 7.96 33.52
CA LYS A 8 31.22 7.83 34.85
C LYS A 8 32.30 6.74 34.93
N ARG A 9 32.40 5.83 33.95
CA ARG A 9 33.47 4.81 33.90
C ARG A 9 34.88 5.41 33.75
N ALA A 10 35.00 6.65 33.28
CA ALA A 10 36.26 7.37 33.16
C ALA A 10 36.80 7.83 34.52
N GLU A 11 35.91 8.24 35.42
CA GLU A 11 36.25 8.84 36.72
C GLU A 11 36.11 7.85 37.88
N GLN A 12 35.18 6.89 37.77
CA GLN A 12 34.82 5.98 38.86
C GLN A 12 34.88 4.52 38.38
N PRO A 13 35.97 3.78 38.70
CA PRO A 13 36.17 2.40 38.26
C PRO A 13 35.03 1.44 38.60
N ALA A 14 34.30 1.68 39.70
CA ALA A 14 33.15 0.89 40.12
C ALA A 14 32.06 0.79 39.02
N TYR A 15 31.91 1.81 38.17
CA TYR A 15 30.93 1.82 37.08
C TYR A 15 31.29 0.87 35.92
N ARG A 16 32.52 0.35 35.85
CA ARG A 16 32.91 -0.66 34.85
C ARG A 16 32.26 -2.03 35.10
N ARG A 17 31.77 -2.27 36.32
CA ARG A 17 31.06 -3.50 36.70
C ARG A 17 29.62 -3.56 36.18
N LEU A 18 29.07 -2.42 35.77
CA LEU A 18 27.68 -2.33 35.30
C LEU A 18 27.63 -2.52 33.79
N SER A 19 27.03 -3.61 33.33
CA SER A 19 26.71 -3.86 31.92
C SER A 19 25.20 -3.80 31.71
N PHE A 20 24.77 -3.02 30.73
CA PHE A 20 23.36 -2.91 30.36
C PHE A 20 23.14 -3.66 29.06
N ALA A 21 22.28 -4.68 29.09
CA ALA A 21 21.80 -5.37 27.91
C ALA A 21 20.33 -4.99 27.68
N LEU A 22 20.01 -4.55 26.47
CA LEU A 22 18.65 -4.25 26.05
C LEU A 22 18.26 -5.31 25.03
N LEU A 23 17.14 -5.98 25.29
CA LEU A 23 16.61 -7.05 24.46
C LEU A 23 15.21 -6.63 24.00
N GLY A 24 14.95 -6.73 22.71
CA GLY A 24 13.68 -6.34 22.14
C GLY A 24 13.64 -6.55 20.63
N VAL A 25 12.46 -6.39 20.05
CA VAL A 25 12.22 -6.59 18.60
C VAL A 25 12.42 -5.29 17.81
N VAL A 26 13.01 -4.26 18.43
CA VAL A 26 13.00 -2.88 17.94
C VAL A 26 14.40 -2.42 17.57
N THR A 27 14.55 -1.71 16.46
CA THR A 27 15.84 -1.12 16.06
C THR A 27 16.26 -0.01 17.04
N PRO A 28 17.57 0.21 17.27
CA PRO A 28 18.04 1.30 18.13
C PRO A 28 17.50 2.67 17.72
N SER A 29 17.29 2.91 16.41
CA SER A 29 16.70 4.15 15.88
C SER A 29 15.31 4.45 16.44
N HIS A 30 14.51 3.43 16.74
CA HIS A 30 13.15 3.56 17.25
C HIS A 30 13.10 3.74 18.78
N LEU A 31 14.20 3.45 19.49
CA LEU A 31 14.33 3.77 20.91
C LEU A 31 14.83 5.21 21.15
N ILE A 32 15.24 5.93 20.10
CA ILE A 32 15.77 7.31 20.17
C ILE A 32 14.62 8.30 19.99
N SER A 33 14.12 8.86 21.09
CA SER A 33 13.07 9.89 21.06
C SER A 33 13.58 11.26 20.54
N ASP A 34 14.86 11.58 20.80
CA ASP A 34 15.51 12.83 20.36
C ASP A 34 16.76 12.50 19.53
N ARG A 35 16.73 12.75 18.22
CA ARG A 35 17.85 12.44 17.32
C ARG A 35 19.12 13.26 17.60
N SER A 36 19.00 14.40 18.29
CA SER A 36 20.15 15.22 18.72
C SER A 36 20.87 14.64 19.94
N ARG A 37 20.18 13.77 20.71
CA ARG A 37 20.72 13.06 21.87
C ARG A 37 20.62 11.58 21.58
N THR A 38 21.67 10.97 21.04
CA THR A 38 21.70 9.53 20.72
C THR A 38 22.20 8.71 21.93
N PRO A 39 21.34 8.23 22.85
CA PRO A 39 21.78 7.50 24.03
C PRO A 39 22.43 6.15 23.69
N PHE A 40 22.18 5.60 22.50
CA PHE A 40 22.68 4.29 22.07
C PHE A 40 23.97 4.35 21.23
N ASN A 41 24.54 5.53 20.96
CA ASN A 41 25.82 5.63 20.24
C ASN A 41 27.03 5.14 21.06
N ILE A 42 26.81 4.75 22.32
CA ILE A 42 27.78 4.14 23.23
C ILE A 42 27.58 2.62 23.36
N GLY A 43 26.55 2.07 22.70
CA GLY A 43 26.20 0.66 22.76
C GLY A 43 26.66 -0.10 21.51
N ARG A 44 26.88 -1.41 21.67
CA ARG A 44 27.11 -2.32 20.55
C ARG A 44 25.79 -2.97 20.16
N ALA A 45 25.33 -2.73 18.93
CA ALA A 45 24.21 -3.46 18.37
C ALA A 45 24.64 -4.92 18.08
N ILE A 46 23.84 -5.88 18.53
CA ILE A 46 24.00 -7.30 18.22
C ILE A 46 22.74 -7.70 17.47
N GLU A 47 22.84 -7.83 16.15
CA GLU A 47 21.74 -8.27 15.32
C GLU A 47 21.70 -9.80 15.33
N LEU A 48 20.56 -10.36 15.74
CA LEU A 48 20.35 -11.80 15.74
C LEU A 48 19.90 -12.23 14.35
N GLN A 49 20.77 -12.95 13.66
CA GLN A 49 20.50 -13.51 12.33
C GLN A 49 19.95 -14.94 12.46
N GLY A 50 19.45 -15.49 11.35
CA GLY A 50 19.14 -16.91 11.27
C GLY A 50 20.40 -17.77 11.47
N PHE A 51 20.20 -18.98 11.96
CA PHE A 51 21.26 -19.97 12.16
C PHE A 51 22.07 -20.19 10.89
N GLN A 52 23.37 -20.20 11.07
CA GLN A 52 24.36 -20.64 10.10
C GLN A 52 24.51 -22.16 10.16
N TYR A 53 25.18 -22.73 9.15
CA TYR A 53 25.41 -24.17 9.07
C TYR A 53 26.05 -24.76 10.33
N SER A 54 27.06 -24.09 10.89
CA SER A 54 27.72 -24.52 12.13
C SER A 54 26.79 -24.49 13.36
N GLU A 55 25.82 -23.59 13.38
CA GLU A 55 24.91 -23.38 14.52
C GLU A 55 23.77 -24.41 14.54
N VAL A 56 23.46 -25.06 13.42
CA VAL A 56 22.47 -26.15 13.35
C VAL A 56 23.06 -27.54 13.57
N MET A 57 24.39 -27.67 13.64
CA MET A 57 25.06 -28.96 13.91
C MET A 57 24.54 -29.68 15.16
N PRO A 58 24.18 -29.01 16.27
CA PRO A 58 23.59 -29.68 17.43
C PRO A 58 22.24 -30.38 17.16
N LEU A 59 21.55 -30.06 16.05
CA LEU A 59 20.31 -30.73 15.65
C LEU A 59 20.55 -32.05 14.91
N LEU A 60 21.76 -32.27 14.38
CA LEU A 60 22.12 -33.44 13.58
C LEU A 60 21.82 -34.78 14.26
N PRO A 61 22.13 -34.99 15.56
CA PRO A 61 21.85 -36.26 16.23
C PRO A 61 20.37 -36.68 16.16
N GLY A 62 19.45 -35.72 16.16
CA GLY A 62 18.01 -35.97 16.02
C GLY A 62 17.59 -36.42 14.61
N LEU A 63 18.41 -36.14 13.59
CA LEU A 63 18.12 -36.43 12.19
C LEU A 63 18.75 -37.75 11.69
N VAL A 64 19.69 -38.33 12.43
CA VAL A 64 20.38 -39.58 12.05
C VAL A 64 19.39 -40.72 11.77
N ALA A 65 18.29 -40.80 12.53
CA ALA A 65 17.28 -41.84 12.35
C ALA A 65 16.33 -41.60 11.16
N VAL A 66 16.41 -40.44 10.52
CA VAL A 66 15.51 -40.01 9.43
C VAL A 66 16.06 -40.40 8.06
N HIS A 67 17.37 -40.25 7.85
CA HIS A 67 18.00 -40.45 6.54
C HIS A 67 19.47 -40.89 6.71
N PRO A 68 20.00 -41.82 5.88
CA PRO A 68 21.39 -42.28 5.99
C PRO A 68 22.42 -41.16 5.85
N ASN A 69 22.12 -40.17 5.00
CA ASN A 69 22.89 -38.94 4.87
C ASN A 69 22.17 -37.79 5.59
N ALA A 70 22.15 -37.84 6.92
CA ALA A 70 21.42 -36.88 7.75
C ALA A 70 22.02 -35.46 7.70
N GLU A 71 23.34 -35.36 7.56
CA GLU A 71 24.03 -34.06 7.47
C GLU A 71 23.58 -33.28 6.24
N ALA A 72 23.43 -33.95 5.09
CA ALA A 72 22.96 -33.33 3.86
C ALA A 72 21.50 -32.82 3.93
N LEU A 73 20.73 -33.13 4.99
CA LEU A 73 19.41 -32.53 5.23
C LEU A 73 19.53 -31.08 5.74
N LEU A 74 20.62 -30.73 6.44
CA LEU A 74 20.76 -29.44 7.12
C LEU A 74 20.75 -28.27 6.13
N GLN A 75 21.42 -28.40 4.99
CA GLN A 75 21.48 -27.33 3.99
C GLN A 75 20.11 -27.03 3.36
N PRO A 76 19.33 -28.02 2.89
CA PRO A 76 17.94 -27.79 2.47
C PRO A 76 17.04 -27.23 3.59
N ILE A 77 17.18 -27.69 4.83
CA ILE A 77 16.42 -27.17 5.98
C ILE A 77 16.73 -25.68 6.16
N LEU A 78 18.01 -25.30 6.19
CA LEU A 78 18.42 -23.90 6.30
C LEU A 78 17.94 -23.08 5.12
N TYR A 79 18.02 -23.60 3.90
CA TYR A 79 17.52 -22.95 2.70
C TYR A 79 16.03 -22.60 2.84
N TRP A 80 15.18 -23.58 3.17
CA TRP A 80 13.73 -23.37 3.27
C TRP A 80 13.33 -22.47 4.44
N THR A 81 14.03 -22.55 5.55
CA THR A 81 13.68 -21.84 6.80
C THR A 81 14.36 -20.49 6.95
N GLY A 82 15.38 -20.19 6.13
CA GLY A 82 16.23 -19.01 6.30
C GLY A 82 17.02 -19.02 7.61
N GLY A 83 17.26 -20.21 8.18
CA GLY A 83 17.91 -20.38 9.49
C GLY A 83 17.07 -19.90 10.68
N GLN A 84 15.78 -19.59 10.51
CA GLN A 84 14.99 -19.10 11.64
C GLN A 84 14.81 -20.18 12.71
N PRO A 85 15.21 -19.95 13.98
CA PRO A 85 15.27 -21.01 14.99
C PRO A 85 13.98 -21.82 15.12
N PHE A 86 12.83 -21.13 15.20
CA PHE A 86 11.52 -21.77 15.30
C PHE A 86 11.20 -22.66 14.09
N LEU A 87 11.33 -22.13 12.86
CA LEU A 87 11.03 -22.89 11.65
C LEU A 87 12.03 -24.02 11.41
N THR A 88 13.30 -23.79 11.69
CA THR A 88 14.36 -24.81 11.62
C THR A 88 14.03 -25.98 12.55
N GLN A 89 13.67 -25.70 13.80
CA GLN A 89 13.27 -26.74 14.75
C GLN A 89 11.97 -27.44 14.35
N LYS A 90 10.94 -26.70 13.92
CA LYS A 90 9.65 -27.24 13.46
C LYS A 90 9.84 -28.19 12.27
N LEU A 91 10.66 -27.81 11.29
CA LEU A 91 10.94 -28.64 10.12
C LEU A 91 11.75 -29.90 10.48
N CYS A 92 12.75 -29.79 11.37
CA CYS A 92 13.44 -30.96 11.92
C CYS A 92 12.46 -31.92 12.62
N GLN A 93 11.54 -31.40 13.43
CA GLN A 93 10.54 -32.21 14.12
C GLN A 93 9.60 -32.94 13.15
N LEU A 94 9.13 -32.27 12.09
CA LEU A 94 8.30 -32.89 11.04
C LEU A 94 9.04 -34.02 10.32
N LEU A 95 10.33 -33.83 10.03
CA LEU A 95 11.18 -34.87 9.44
C LEU A 95 11.31 -36.10 10.36
N VAL A 96 11.54 -35.88 11.65
CA VAL A 96 11.62 -36.96 12.66
C VAL A 96 10.29 -37.70 12.79
N GLN A 97 9.16 -36.99 12.83
CA GLN A 97 7.84 -37.59 12.91
C GLN A 97 7.49 -38.42 11.67
N ARG A 98 7.92 -38.00 10.48
CA ARG A 98 7.78 -38.77 9.25
C ARG A 98 8.62 -40.05 9.25
N GLY A 99 9.83 -39.99 9.82
CA GLY A 99 10.75 -41.14 9.89
C GLY A 99 10.34 -42.24 10.88
N ARG A 100 9.39 -41.94 11.79
CA ARG A 100 8.86 -42.91 12.76
C ARG A 100 7.83 -43.85 12.10
N PRO A 101 7.89 -45.16 12.36
CA PRO A 101 6.89 -46.10 11.87
C PRO A 101 5.51 -45.75 12.47
N ARG A 102 4.50 -45.55 11.62
CA ARG A 102 3.14 -45.18 12.06
C ARG A 102 2.33 -46.37 12.59
N SER A 103 2.69 -47.60 12.19
CA SER A 103 2.13 -48.87 12.68
C SER A 103 3.11 -50.03 12.48
N ILE A 104 2.97 -51.09 13.28
CA ILE A 104 3.79 -52.32 13.23
C ILE A 104 3.77 -52.98 11.83
N GLY A 105 2.72 -52.77 11.04
CA GLY A 105 2.58 -53.32 9.68
C GLY A 105 3.26 -52.55 8.55
N GLU A 106 3.84 -51.35 8.78
CA GLU A 106 4.48 -50.54 7.72
C GLU A 106 6.00 -50.76 7.60
N ILE A 107 6.57 -51.67 8.39
CA ILE A 107 8.02 -51.97 8.40
C ILE A 107 8.54 -52.34 6.99
N GLY A 108 7.67 -52.92 6.13
CA GLY A 108 8.02 -53.30 4.75
C GLY A 108 7.92 -52.20 3.68
N ARG A 109 7.24 -51.06 3.94
CA ARG A 109 7.12 -49.93 2.97
C ARG A 109 8.15 -48.82 3.19
N ARG A 110 9.13 -49.05 4.07
CA ARG A 110 10.17 -48.08 4.42
C ARG A 110 11.21 -47.92 3.29
N GLY A 111 11.51 -49.01 2.57
CA GLY A 111 12.57 -49.07 1.57
C GLY A 111 12.42 -48.10 0.39
N ASP A 112 11.20 -47.81 -0.06
CA ASP A 112 10.98 -46.89 -1.20
C ASP A 112 11.03 -45.41 -0.79
N ARG A 113 10.86 -45.10 0.50
CA ARG A 113 10.85 -43.73 1.05
C ARG A 113 12.25 -43.29 1.55
N GLU A 114 13.16 -44.22 1.81
CA GLU A 114 14.51 -43.98 2.35
C GLU A 114 15.54 -43.54 1.28
N ASN A 115 15.21 -43.59 -0.03
CA ASN A 115 16.15 -43.28 -1.12
C ASN A 115 15.97 -41.91 -1.80
N LEU A 116 15.07 -41.05 -1.31
CA LEU A 116 14.93 -39.70 -1.84
C LEU A 116 16.16 -38.86 -1.50
N PRO A 117 16.73 -38.09 -2.45
CA PRO A 117 17.77 -37.12 -2.15
C PRO A 117 17.35 -36.19 -1.01
N PRO A 118 18.25 -35.85 -0.06
CA PRO A 118 17.94 -35.01 1.11
C PRO A 118 17.15 -33.74 0.78
N ALA A 119 17.51 -33.05 -0.30
CA ALA A 119 16.82 -31.84 -0.75
C ALA A 119 15.36 -32.10 -1.14
N GLN A 120 15.09 -33.18 -1.87
CA GLN A 120 13.74 -33.55 -2.29
C GLN A 120 12.89 -34.02 -1.11
N LEU A 121 13.49 -34.76 -0.17
CA LEU A 121 12.81 -35.18 1.05
C LEU A 121 12.32 -33.97 1.87
N VAL A 122 13.21 -32.98 2.07
CA VAL A 122 12.90 -31.75 2.80
C VAL A 122 11.83 -30.94 2.05
N GLU A 123 11.99 -30.74 0.75
CA GLU A 123 11.01 -30.03 -0.08
C GLU A 123 9.63 -30.70 -0.02
N GLN A 124 9.56 -32.03 -0.11
CA GLN A 124 8.30 -32.75 -0.02
C GLN A 124 7.61 -32.51 1.32
N ILE A 125 8.35 -32.51 2.44
CA ILE A 125 7.79 -32.21 3.77
C ILE A 125 7.30 -30.77 3.84
N VAL A 126 8.11 -29.81 3.38
CA VAL A 126 7.73 -28.38 3.37
C VAL A 126 6.44 -28.20 2.57
N ARG A 127 6.35 -28.75 1.36
CA ARG A 127 5.15 -28.64 0.53
C ARG A 127 3.93 -29.22 1.22
N SER A 128 4.03 -30.47 1.69
CA SER A 128 2.87 -31.21 2.22
C SER A 128 2.41 -30.79 3.61
N HIS A 129 3.31 -30.33 4.49
CA HIS A 129 3.02 -30.06 5.90
C HIS A 129 3.17 -28.59 6.32
N ILE A 130 3.71 -27.72 5.45
CA ILE A 130 3.88 -26.29 5.75
C ILE A 130 3.19 -25.41 4.72
N LEU A 131 3.27 -25.71 3.42
CA LEU A 131 2.71 -24.84 2.37
C LEU A 131 1.25 -25.17 2.04
N THR A 132 0.94 -26.44 1.84
CA THR A 132 -0.41 -26.89 1.51
C THR A 132 -1.34 -26.77 2.73
N HIS A 133 -2.47 -26.07 2.57
CA HIS A 133 -3.41 -25.77 3.67
C HIS A 133 -2.73 -25.19 4.91
N TRP A 134 -1.74 -24.31 4.70
CA TRP A 134 -0.91 -23.78 5.78
C TRP A 134 -1.72 -23.14 6.91
N GLU A 135 -2.85 -22.49 6.61
CA GLU A 135 -3.67 -21.81 7.63
C GLU A 135 -4.24 -22.79 8.67
N SER A 136 -4.64 -24.00 8.26
CA SER A 136 -5.19 -25.02 9.16
C SER A 136 -4.12 -25.91 9.79
N GLN A 137 -2.92 -25.97 9.20
CA GLN A 137 -1.81 -26.81 9.66
C GLN A 137 -0.78 -26.06 10.52
N ASP A 138 -0.92 -24.74 10.68
CA ASP A 138 0.04 -23.92 11.42
C ASP A 138 -0.08 -24.09 12.94
N GLU A 139 0.44 -25.23 13.41
CA GLU A 139 0.55 -25.60 14.82
C GLU A 139 1.99 -26.06 15.14
N PRO A 140 2.67 -25.50 16.15
CA PRO A 140 2.30 -24.26 16.84
C PRO A 140 2.25 -23.06 15.88
N GLU A 141 1.42 -22.08 16.24
CA GLU A 141 1.16 -20.87 15.45
C GLU A 141 2.42 -20.06 15.17
N HIS A 142 2.56 -19.64 13.92
CA HIS A 142 3.66 -18.82 13.46
C HIS A 142 3.31 -18.08 12.19
N LEU A 143 2.92 -18.81 11.14
CA LEU A 143 2.47 -18.23 9.88
C LEU A 143 1.18 -17.41 10.07
N ARG A 144 0.24 -17.91 10.88
CA ARG A 144 -0.99 -17.16 11.22
C ARG A 144 -0.67 -15.88 11.98
N THR A 145 0.29 -15.92 12.91
CA THR A 145 0.76 -14.72 13.60
C THR A 145 1.37 -13.70 12.63
N ILE A 146 2.16 -14.13 11.63
CA ILE A 146 2.70 -13.24 10.60
C ILE A 146 1.55 -12.62 9.80
N ARG A 147 0.60 -13.43 9.33
CA ARG A 147 -0.60 -12.96 8.60
C ARG A 147 -1.35 -11.91 9.40
N ASP A 148 -1.68 -12.21 10.65
CA ASP A 148 -2.53 -11.35 11.47
C ASP A 148 -1.83 -10.01 11.77
N ARG A 149 -0.49 -10.00 11.90
CA ARG A 149 0.29 -8.76 11.97
C ARG A 149 0.28 -7.97 10.67
N LEU A 150 0.39 -8.65 9.51
CA LEU A 150 0.32 -7.98 8.20
C LEU A 150 -1.06 -7.37 7.96
N LEU A 151 -2.12 -8.04 8.40
CA LEU A 151 -3.53 -7.66 8.20
C LEU A 151 -4.12 -6.85 9.35
N CYS A 152 -3.35 -6.59 10.41
CA CYS A 152 -3.82 -5.81 11.57
C CYS A 152 -4.41 -4.48 11.10
N ASN A 153 -5.65 -4.19 11.50
CA ASN A 153 -6.52 -3.15 10.93
C ASN A 153 -6.21 -1.76 11.48
N ASP A 154 -5.10 -1.19 11.03
CA ASP A 154 -4.71 0.19 11.28
C ASP A 154 -4.77 1.00 9.97
N GLN A 155 -4.66 2.32 10.05
CA GLN A 155 -4.68 3.16 8.84
C GLN A 155 -3.51 2.88 7.86
N ARG A 156 -2.51 2.11 8.29
CA ARG A 156 -1.26 1.82 7.58
C ARG A 156 -1.22 0.42 6.96
N THR A 157 -2.12 -0.50 7.32
CA THR A 157 -2.23 -1.86 6.73
C THR A 157 -2.12 -1.81 5.22
N ARG A 158 -2.83 -0.85 4.62
CA ARG A 158 -2.85 -0.62 3.18
C ARG A 158 -1.49 -0.22 2.61
N ARG A 159 -0.74 0.66 3.28
CA ARG A 159 0.60 1.09 2.87
C ARG A 159 1.61 -0.03 3.07
N ARG A 160 1.52 -0.74 4.20
CA ARG A 160 2.32 -1.92 4.54
C ARG A 160 2.19 -3.03 3.50
N LEU A 161 0.97 -3.38 3.09
CA LEU A 161 0.76 -4.38 2.03
C LEU A 161 1.24 -3.90 0.65
N GLY A 162 1.03 -2.63 0.30
CA GLY A 162 1.55 -2.07 -0.95
C GLY A 162 3.08 -2.13 -1.03
N LEU A 163 3.76 -1.78 0.08
CA LEU A 163 5.20 -1.91 0.22
C LEU A 163 5.66 -3.38 0.13
N CYS A 164 4.94 -4.28 0.81
CA CYS A 164 5.21 -5.72 0.76
C CYS A 164 5.15 -6.25 -0.68
N GLN A 165 4.11 -5.86 -1.42
CA GLN A 165 3.90 -6.25 -2.81
C GLN A 165 5.04 -5.77 -3.72
N GLN A 166 5.44 -4.50 -3.61
CA GLN A 166 6.55 -3.95 -4.40
C GLN A 166 7.85 -4.76 -4.20
N ILE A 167 8.19 -5.07 -2.95
CA ILE A 167 9.38 -5.86 -2.62
C ILE A 167 9.30 -7.28 -3.19
N LEU A 168 8.12 -7.91 -3.13
CA LEU A 168 7.90 -9.26 -3.65
C LEU A 168 8.08 -9.32 -5.17
N VAL A 169 7.41 -8.43 -5.90
CA VAL A 169 7.48 -8.33 -7.36
C VAL A 169 8.91 -8.04 -7.83
N GLU A 170 9.61 -7.08 -7.19
CA GLU A 170 11.00 -6.79 -7.54
C GLU A 170 11.90 -8.01 -7.29
N SER A 171 11.66 -8.75 -6.21
CA SER A 171 12.46 -9.94 -5.87
C SER A 171 12.25 -11.09 -6.86
N GLU A 172 11.05 -11.22 -7.43
CA GLU A 172 10.70 -12.23 -8.43
C GLU A 172 11.33 -11.87 -9.78
N ALA A 173 11.14 -10.63 -10.24
CA ALA A 173 11.76 -10.13 -11.47
C ALA A 173 13.29 -10.31 -11.43
N ARG A 174 13.93 -9.99 -10.29
CA ARG A 174 15.37 -10.16 -10.11
C ARG A 174 15.82 -11.61 -10.24
N ARG A 175 15.06 -12.57 -9.70
CA ARG A 175 15.39 -14.01 -9.84
C ARG A 175 15.26 -14.47 -11.27
N GLN A 176 14.19 -14.09 -11.95
CA GLN A 176 13.98 -14.48 -13.33
C GLN A 176 15.12 -13.96 -14.23
N SER A 177 15.61 -12.74 -14.00
CA SER A 177 16.79 -12.22 -14.71
C SER A 177 18.07 -12.99 -14.40
N LEU A 178 18.29 -13.40 -13.14
CA LEU A 178 19.44 -14.23 -12.73
C LEU A 178 19.39 -15.62 -13.36
N GLU A 179 18.21 -16.24 -13.42
CA GLU A 179 18.01 -17.57 -14.04
C GLU A 179 18.21 -17.55 -15.55
N LEU A 180 17.86 -16.44 -16.22
CA LEU A 180 18.08 -16.22 -17.64
C LEU A 180 19.52 -15.77 -17.97
N GLY A 181 20.42 -15.69 -16.98
CA GLY A 181 21.82 -15.32 -17.17
C GLY A 181 22.03 -13.89 -17.67
N ILE A 182 21.03 -13.01 -17.52
CA ILE A 182 21.12 -11.62 -17.98
C ILE A 182 21.99 -10.84 -16.98
N PRO A 183 23.19 -10.35 -17.36
CA PRO A 183 24.02 -9.56 -16.46
C PRO A 183 23.30 -8.26 -16.11
N ARG A 184 23.60 -7.71 -14.92
CA ARG A 184 23.19 -6.35 -14.57
C ARG A 184 23.59 -5.40 -15.71
N SER A 185 22.64 -4.97 -16.53
CA SER A 185 22.76 -3.65 -17.12
C SER A 185 22.73 -2.70 -15.94
N HIS A 186 23.78 -1.89 -15.79
CA HIS A 186 23.75 -0.76 -14.87
C HIS A 186 22.40 -0.05 -15.03
N PRO A 187 21.68 0.28 -13.94
CA PRO A 187 20.47 1.06 -14.10
C PRO A 187 20.92 2.36 -14.77
N ALA A 188 20.40 2.61 -15.97
CA ALA A 188 20.49 3.92 -16.58
C ALA A 188 20.04 4.92 -15.52
N VAL A 189 20.92 5.86 -15.17
CA VAL A 189 20.61 7.01 -14.33
C VAL A 189 19.42 7.70 -15.01
N GLY A 190 18.21 7.49 -14.51
CA GLY A 190 16.98 8.07 -15.09
C GLY A 190 15.75 7.16 -15.22
N SER A 191 15.83 5.84 -14.99
CA SER A 191 14.60 5.00 -15.01
C SER A 191 13.79 5.12 -13.70
N PRO A 192 12.51 5.53 -13.71
CA PRO A 192 11.72 5.77 -12.49
C PRO A 192 11.33 4.52 -11.68
N HIS A 193 11.59 3.31 -12.20
CA HIS A 193 10.95 2.08 -11.68
C HIS A 193 11.87 1.13 -10.91
N PHE A 194 13.18 1.36 -10.84
CA PHE A 194 14.09 0.57 -9.99
C PHE A 194 14.55 1.38 -8.79
N SER A 195 13.61 1.67 -7.90
CA SER A 195 13.93 2.14 -6.56
C SER A 195 14.40 0.94 -5.75
N THR A 196 15.71 0.67 -5.69
CA THR A 196 16.25 -0.10 -4.57
C THR A 196 15.89 0.67 -3.31
N GLN A 197 14.81 0.25 -2.66
CA GLN A 197 14.19 1.06 -1.63
C GLN A 197 15.15 1.12 -0.44
N ARG A 198 15.83 2.26 -0.31
CA ARG A 198 16.74 2.49 0.80
C ARG A 198 15.97 2.33 2.11
N LEU A 199 16.57 1.62 3.06
CA LEU A 199 16.05 1.57 4.42
C LEU A 199 16.08 2.98 5.02
N ASN A 200 14.88 3.55 5.14
CA ASN A 200 14.65 4.88 5.71
C ASN A 200 13.88 4.78 7.03
N ASP A 201 13.76 3.57 7.58
CA ASP A 201 13.04 3.25 8.81
C ASP A 201 11.62 3.86 8.84
N THR A 202 10.91 3.81 7.70
CA THR A 202 9.51 4.25 7.69
C THR A 202 8.67 3.33 8.58
N PRO A 203 7.56 3.80 9.17
CA PRO A 203 6.71 2.97 10.02
C PRO A 203 6.31 1.65 9.35
N GLU A 204 6.00 1.68 8.05
CA GLU A 204 5.65 0.49 7.27
C GLU A 204 6.82 -0.48 7.11
N GLN A 205 8.04 0.02 6.88
CA GLN A 205 9.25 -0.81 6.81
C GLN A 205 9.51 -1.50 8.16
N ILE A 206 9.32 -0.76 9.26
CA ILE A 206 9.48 -1.29 10.61
C ILE A 206 8.44 -2.36 10.90
N GLU A 207 7.16 -2.10 10.59
CA GLU A 207 6.09 -3.08 10.79
C GLU A 207 6.31 -4.36 9.96
N LEU A 208 6.86 -4.25 8.74
CA LEU A 208 7.27 -5.42 7.95
C LEU A 208 8.42 -6.21 8.59
N LEU A 209 9.39 -5.53 9.20
CA LEU A 209 10.45 -6.20 9.97
C LEU A 209 9.89 -6.89 11.23
N LEU A 210 9.01 -6.20 11.97
CA LEU A 210 8.34 -6.71 13.18
C LEU A 210 7.37 -7.86 12.91
N SER A 211 6.82 -7.92 11.70
CA SER A 211 6.01 -9.06 11.25
C SER A 211 6.82 -10.36 11.21
N GLY A 212 8.15 -10.28 11.07
CA GLY A 212 9.03 -11.44 10.89
C GLY A 212 9.10 -11.96 9.46
N LEU A 213 8.28 -11.42 8.55
CA LEU A 213 8.26 -11.74 7.12
C LEU A 213 9.56 -11.33 6.41
N MET A 214 10.09 -10.16 6.78
CA MET A 214 11.23 -9.53 6.12
C MET A 214 12.41 -9.34 7.06
N GLU A 215 13.59 -9.20 6.48
CA GLU A 215 14.81 -8.81 7.16
C GLU A 215 15.56 -7.71 6.40
N LYS A 216 16.44 -7.03 7.12
CA LYS A 216 17.38 -6.08 6.55
C LYS A 216 18.59 -6.84 6.02
N HIS A 217 18.85 -6.74 4.73
CA HIS A 217 20.03 -7.32 4.09
C HIS A 217 20.70 -6.28 3.18
N GLN A 218 21.97 -5.96 3.46
CA GLN A 218 22.78 -5.01 2.69
C GLN A 218 22.09 -3.65 2.43
N GLY A 219 21.33 -3.14 3.41
CA GLY A 219 20.65 -1.84 3.29
C GLY A 219 19.34 -1.86 2.49
N SER A 220 18.84 -3.04 2.14
CA SER A 220 17.50 -3.27 1.55
C SER A 220 16.66 -4.25 2.38
N LEU A 221 15.33 -4.21 2.22
CA LEU A 221 14.43 -5.24 2.78
C LEU A 221 14.37 -6.46 1.85
N ARG A 222 14.37 -7.65 2.44
CA ARG A 222 14.24 -8.94 1.73
C ARG A 222 13.33 -9.88 2.50
N VAL A 223 12.56 -10.72 1.79
CA VAL A 223 11.81 -11.83 2.39
C VAL A 223 12.76 -12.85 3.02
N LYS A 224 12.48 -13.19 4.28
CA LYS A 224 13.39 -13.86 5.19
C LYS A 224 13.57 -15.36 4.92
N SER A 225 12.59 -16.01 4.28
CA SER A 225 12.68 -17.43 3.92
C SER A 225 11.88 -17.77 2.65
N PRO A 226 12.26 -18.83 1.91
CA PRO A 226 11.44 -19.37 0.82
C PRO A 226 10.05 -19.82 1.25
N ILE A 227 9.87 -20.34 2.47
CA ILE A 227 8.55 -20.69 3.02
C ILE A 227 7.64 -19.47 3.01
N TYR A 228 8.11 -18.35 3.54
CA TYR A 228 7.30 -17.13 3.57
C TYR A 228 7.01 -16.59 2.20
N ARG A 229 8.00 -16.64 1.30
CA ARG A 229 7.80 -16.20 -0.07
C ARG A 229 6.75 -17.04 -0.79
N ALA A 230 6.68 -18.34 -0.52
CA ALA A 230 5.68 -19.22 -1.12
C ALA A 230 4.26 -18.91 -0.61
N ILE A 231 4.13 -18.60 0.70
CA ILE A 231 2.85 -18.33 1.35
C ILE A 231 2.37 -16.89 1.11
N PHE A 232 3.19 -15.91 1.49
CA PHE A 232 2.92 -14.48 1.37
C PHE A 232 3.49 -13.94 0.05
N ASN A 233 3.15 -14.59 -1.06
CA ASN A 233 3.59 -14.19 -2.39
C ASN A 233 2.81 -12.96 -2.91
N ALA A 234 3.25 -12.39 -4.03
CA ALA A 234 2.62 -11.21 -4.61
C ALA A 234 1.12 -11.41 -4.91
N GLN A 235 0.71 -12.61 -5.34
CA GLN A 235 -0.69 -12.93 -5.61
C GLN A 235 -1.53 -12.94 -4.33
N TRP A 236 -1.01 -13.54 -3.26
CA TRP A 236 -1.68 -13.54 -1.95
C TRP A 236 -1.84 -12.12 -1.41
N VAL A 237 -0.79 -11.30 -1.47
CA VAL A 237 -0.86 -9.90 -1.02
C VAL A 237 -1.88 -9.11 -1.84
N GLN A 238 -1.89 -9.30 -3.17
CA GLN A 238 -2.88 -8.67 -4.04
C GLN A 238 -4.30 -9.09 -3.65
N ALA A 239 -4.55 -10.38 -3.39
CA ALA A 239 -5.86 -10.85 -2.97
C ALA A 239 -6.32 -10.15 -1.67
N GLN A 240 -5.43 -9.98 -0.69
CA GLN A 240 -5.74 -9.24 0.54
C GLN A 240 -6.01 -7.75 0.30
N ILE A 241 -5.25 -7.12 -0.60
CA ILE A 241 -5.53 -5.73 -1.02
C ILE A 241 -6.90 -5.64 -1.67
N ASN A 242 -7.28 -6.62 -2.50
CA ASN A 242 -8.56 -6.65 -3.20
C ASN A 242 -9.73 -6.75 -2.23
N ILE A 243 -9.62 -7.59 -1.20
CA ILE A 243 -10.61 -7.70 -0.12
C ILE A 243 -10.78 -6.36 0.61
N MET A 244 -9.72 -5.57 0.72
CA MET A 244 -9.73 -4.26 1.41
C MET A 244 -10.08 -3.07 0.50
N ARG A 245 -10.48 -3.28 -0.77
CA ARG A 245 -10.85 -2.20 -1.69
C ARG A 245 -12.14 -1.52 -1.22
N PRO A 246 -12.14 -0.19 -0.96
CA PRO A 246 -13.36 0.53 -0.59
C PRO A 246 -14.45 0.51 -1.68
N TYR A 247 -14.07 0.25 -2.92
CA TYR A 247 -14.93 0.27 -4.11
C TYR A 247 -15.15 -1.13 -4.72
N ALA A 248 -14.86 -2.20 -3.98
CA ALA A 248 -14.95 -3.58 -4.49
C ALA A 248 -16.34 -3.90 -5.05
N SER A 249 -17.41 -3.56 -4.32
CA SER A 249 -18.79 -3.81 -4.74
C SER A 249 -19.16 -3.06 -6.01
N SER A 250 -18.77 -1.79 -6.11
CA SER A 250 -19.02 -0.96 -7.30
C SER A 250 -18.27 -1.48 -8.52
N LEU A 251 -17.02 -1.92 -8.34
CA LEU A 251 -16.23 -2.55 -9.39
C LEU A 251 -16.86 -3.86 -9.88
N GLU A 252 -17.27 -4.74 -8.97
CA GLU A 252 -17.92 -6.01 -9.31
C GLU A 252 -19.23 -5.80 -10.06
N ALA A 253 -20.06 -4.86 -9.61
CA ALA A 253 -21.30 -4.48 -10.28
C ALA A 253 -21.03 -3.95 -11.71
N TRP A 254 -20.04 -3.06 -11.86
CA TRP A 254 -19.65 -2.55 -13.17
C TRP A 254 -19.12 -3.65 -14.10
N LEU A 255 -18.32 -4.58 -13.58
CA LEU A 255 -17.84 -5.72 -14.36
C LEU A 255 -18.96 -6.69 -14.75
N SER A 256 -19.92 -6.93 -13.86
CA SER A 256 -21.09 -7.77 -14.16
C SER A 256 -21.97 -7.18 -15.26
N SER A 257 -21.95 -5.86 -15.43
CA SER A 257 -22.61 -5.14 -16.52
C SER A 257 -21.81 -5.13 -17.84
N ASN A 258 -20.72 -5.91 -17.92
CA ASN A 258 -19.77 -5.87 -19.02
C ASN A 258 -19.22 -4.45 -19.27
N GLN A 259 -18.95 -3.71 -18.19
CA GLN A 259 -18.43 -2.34 -18.18
C GLN A 259 -19.37 -1.26 -18.76
N GLN A 260 -20.67 -1.52 -18.84
CA GLN A 260 -21.64 -0.59 -19.43
C GLN A 260 -22.41 0.26 -18.42
N ASP A 261 -22.57 -0.20 -17.19
CA ASP A 261 -23.37 0.52 -16.18
C ASP A 261 -22.57 1.67 -15.54
N GLU A 262 -22.69 2.86 -16.13
CA GLU A 262 -22.07 4.10 -15.64
C GLU A 262 -22.58 4.54 -14.26
N SER A 263 -23.68 3.98 -13.75
CA SER A 263 -24.19 4.30 -12.41
C SER A 263 -23.30 3.76 -11.29
N GLN A 264 -22.55 2.70 -11.58
CA GLN A 264 -21.61 2.07 -10.64
C GLN A 264 -20.27 2.82 -10.55
N LEU A 265 -20.00 3.74 -11.48
CA LEU A 265 -18.78 4.54 -11.47
C LEU A 265 -18.80 5.56 -10.32
N LEU A 266 -17.62 5.77 -9.74
CA LEU A 266 -17.47 6.62 -8.56
C LEU A 266 -17.58 8.11 -8.93
N ARG A 267 -18.13 8.91 -8.03
CA ARG A 267 -18.29 10.37 -8.19
C ARG A 267 -17.96 11.11 -6.90
N GLY A 268 -17.59 12.38 -7.02
CA GLY A 268 -17.43 13.29 -5.90
C GLY A 268 -16.39 12.81 -4.89
N GLN A 269 -16.71 12.97 -3.60
CA GLN A 269 -15.77 12.66 -2.52
C GLN A 269 -15.33 11.18 -2.52
N THR A 270 -16.22 10.26 -2.86
CA THR A 270 -15.91 8.82 -2.94
C THR A 270 -14.82 8.53 -3.98
N LEU A 271 -14.91 9.17 -5.16
CA LEU A 271 -13.88 9.03 -6.19
C LEU A 271 -12.56 9.62 -5.70
N GLN A 272 -12.58 10.81 -5.11
CA GLN A 272 -11.39 11.46 -4.58
C GLN A 272 -10.69 10.62 -3.49
N ASP A 273 -11.45 10.04 -2.57
CA ASP A 273 -10.93 9.17 -1.51
C ASP A 273 -10.31 7.89 -2.08
N VAL A 274 -10.92 7.33 -3.13
CA VAL A 274 -10.41 6.13 -3.81
C VAL A 274 -9.17 6.44 -4.66
N LEU A 275 -9.08 7.60 -5.29
CA LEU A 275 -7.87 8.04 -5.99
C LEU A 275 -6.72 8.27 -5.02
N ASN A 276 -6.98 8.86 -3.85
CA ASN A 276 -5.99 8.96 -2.78
C ASN A 276 -5.58 7.57 -2.26
N TRP A 277 -6.52 6.63 -2.20
CA TRP A 277 -6.24 5.24 -1.83
C TRP A 277 -5.35 4.52 -2.86
N SER A 278 -5.52 4.78 -4.16
CA SER A 278 -4.83 4.07 -5.25
C SER A 278 -3.40 4.54 -5.51
N GLN A 279 -3.03 5.78 -5.16
CA GLN A 279 -1.72 6.40 -5.50
C GLN A 279 -0.46 5.58 -5.17
N ASN A 280 -0.51 4.68 -4.19
CA ASN A 280 0.62 3.83 -3.79
C ASN A 280 0.23 2.34 -3.79
N LYS A 281 -0.51 1.92 -4.82
CA LYS A 281 -0.98 0.54 -4.99
C LYS A 281 -0.61 0.06 -6.38
N SER A 282 -0.12 -1.17 -6.48
CA SER A 282 -0.09 -1.86 -7.77
C SER A 282 -1.48 -2.43 -8.00
N LEU A 283 -2.32 -1.64 -8.66
CA LEU A 283 -3.67 -2.08 -9.04
C LEU A 283 -3.64 -2.94 -10.29
N SER A 284 -4.67 -3.77 -10.49
CA SER A 284 -4.81 -4.50 -11.76
C SER A 284 -5.24 -3.56 -12.87
N ASP A 285 -5.04 -3.96 -14.13
CA ASP A 285 -5.44 -3.17 -15.29
C ASP A 285 -6.94 -2.81 -15.26
N VAL A 286 -7.76 -3.72 -14.72
CA VAL A 286 -9.21 -3.55 -14.59
C VAL A 286 -9.56 -2.44 -13.58
N ASP A 287 -8.82 -2.34 -12.46
CA ASP A 287 -9.01 -1.23 -11.52
C ASP A 287 -8.67 0.10 -12.18
N TYR A 288 -7.56 0.17 -12.94
CA TYR A 288 -7.17 1.38 -13.64
C TYR A 288 -8.24 1.84 -14.63
N GLN A 289 -8.83 0.90 -15.39
CA GLN A 289 -9.94 1.19 -16.28
C GLN A 289 -11.15 1.74 -15.52
N PHE A 290 -11.55 1.11 -14.41
CA PHE A 290 -12.67 1.57 -13.60
C PHE A 290 -12.46 2.99 -13.03
N LEU A 291 -11.26 3.28 -12.51
CA LEU A 291 -10.94 4.60 -11.97
C LEU A 291 -10.85 5.67 -13.06
N ALA A 292 -10.29 5.33 -14.22
CA ALA A 292 -10.25 6.22 -15.37
C ALA A 292 -11.66 6.54 -15.88
N SER A 293 -12.52 5.53 -16.04
CA SER A 293 -13.93 5.70 -16.41
C SER A 293 -14.69 6.57 -15.40
N SER A 294 -14.43 6.37 -14.09
CA SER A 294 -15.03 7.19 -13.03
C SER A 294 -14.61 8.66 -13.12
N GLN A 295 -13.33 8.95 -13.34
CA GLN A 295 -12.83 10.31 -13.56
C GLN A 295 -13.43 10.95 -14.81
N MET A 296 -13.56 10.20 -15.91
CA MET A 296 -14.13 10.72 -17.15
C MET A 296 -15.60 11.12 -17.00
N ILE A 297 -16.40 10.33 -16.28
CA ILE A 297 -17.81 10.67 -16.02
C ILE A 297 -17.92 11.91 -15.15
N GLU A 298 -17.13 12.01 -14.08
CA GLU A 298 -17.13 13.20 -13.22
C GLU A 298 -16.76 14.46 -14.01
N GLN A 299 -15.70 14.41 -14.81
CA GLN A 299 -15.33 15.53 -15.69
C GLN A 299 -16.45 15.91 -16.66
N ARG A 300 -17.12 14.91 -17.24
CA ARG A 300 -18.24 15.14 -18.17
C ARG A 300 -19.43 15.79 -17.48
N GLU A 301 -19.76 15.37 -16.26
CA GLU A 301 -20.84 15.96 -15.46
C GLU A 301 -20.50 17.40 -15.08
N VAL A 302 -19.27 17.66 -14.62
CA VAL A 302 -18.80 19.02 -14.31
C VAL A 302 -18.89 19.92 -15.54
N CYS A 303 -18.37 19.50 -16.70
CA CYS A 303 -18.47 20.28 -17.94
C CYS A 303 -19.93 20.60 -18.31
N LYS A 304 -20.83 19.61 -18.26
CA LYS A 304 -22.26 19.84 -18.54
C LYS A 304 -22.91 20.84 -17.59
N THR A 305 -22.59 20.78 -16.29
CA THR A 305 -23.14 21.72 -15.30
C THR A 305 -22.63 23.14 -15.53
N LEU A 306 -21.35 23.31 -15.85
CA LEU A 306 -20.77 24.61 -16.18
C LEU A 306 -21.39 25.18 -17.46
N GLU A 307 -21.57 24.37 -18.50
CA GLU A 307 -22.26 24.79 -19.72
C GLU A 307 -23.71 25.23 -19.46
N ALA A 308 -24.43 24.51 -18.60
CA ALA A 308 -25.79 24.87 -18.21
C ALA A 308 -25.82 26.21 -17.44
N GLN A 309 -24.88 26.42 -16.51
CA GLN A 309 -24.75 27.67 -15.76
C GLN A 309 -24.36 28.84 -16.66
N ILE A 310 -23.44 28.63 -17.60
CA ILE A 310 -23.05 29.65 -18.59
C ILE A 310 -24.27 30.06 -19.42
N LYS A 311 -25.03 29.09 -19.94
CA LYS A 311 -26.26 29.36 -20.69
C LYS A 311 -27.31 30.09 -19.86
N GLU A 312 -27.45 29.74 -18.58
CA GLU A 312 -28.38 30.43 -17.67
C GLU A 312 -27.95 31.88 -17.44
N VAL A 313 -26.66 32.13 -17.22
CA VAL A 313 -26.10 33.48 -17.04
C VAL A 313 -26.23 34.31 -18.32
N GLU A 314 -25.93 33.72 -19.48
CA GLU A 314 -26.12 34.36 -20.79
C GLU A 314 -27.58 34.73 -21.04
N PHE A 315 -28.51 33.82 -20.73
CA PHE A 315 -29.94 34.08 -20.85
C PHE A 315 -30.40 35.20 -19.91
N ARG A 316 -29.94 35.19 -18.64
CA ARG A 316 -30.22 36.25 -17.67
C ARG A 316 -29.66 37.59 -18.14
N LEU A 317 -28.44 37.61 -18.67
CA LEU A 317 -27.80 38.82 -19.20
C LEU A 317 -28.56 39.35 -20.42
N ALA A 318 -28.98 38.48 -21.35
CA ALA A 318 -29.77 38.86 -22.52
C ALA A 318 -31.13 39.46 -22.12
N SER A 319 -31.80 38.86 -21.12
CA SER A 319 -33.06 39.39 -20.58
C SER A 319 -32.87 40.78 -19.94
N GLN A 320 -31.80 40.96 -19.15
CA GLN A 320 -31.48 42.25 -18.54
C GLN A 320 -31.10 43.31 -19.59
N GLN A 321 -30.32 42.95 -20.60
CA GLN A 321 -30.00 43.85 -21.71
C GLN A 321 -31.26 44.29 -22.47
N ALA A 322 -32.20 43.36 -22.72
CA ALA A 322 -33.47 43.68 -23.36
C ALA A 322 -34.31 44.64 -22.52
N SER A 323 -34.39 44.45 -21.19
CA SER A 323 -35.10 45.40 -20.31
C SER A 323 -34.43 46.77 -20.28
N ASP A 324 -33.10 46.84 -20.23
CA ASP A 324 -32.35 48.10 -20.23
C ASP A 324 -32.49 48.86 -21.56
N GLN A 325 -32.52 48.13 -22.68
CA GLN A 325 -32.78 48.71 -23.99
C GLN A 325 -34.21 49.24 -24.09
N TRP A 326 -35.19 48.46 -23.61
CA TRP A 326 -36.60 48.87 -23.57
C TRP A 326 -36.81 50.11 -22.70
N GLN A 327 -36.23 50.15 -21.50
CA GLN A 327 -36.27 51.32 -20.62
C GLN A 327 -35.67 52.55 -21.30
N ARG A 328 -34.51 52.42 -21.97
CA ARG A 328 -33.89 53.53 -22.70
C ARG A 328 -34.75 54.02 -23.87
N GLN A 329 -35.35 53.11 -24.63
CA GLN A 329 -36.27 53.48 -25.72
C GLN A 329 -37.53 54.16 -25.19
N PHE A 330 -38.14 53.61 -24.14
CA PHE A 330 -39.29 54.18 -23.46
C PHE A 330 -38.99 55.61 -22.95
N MET A 331 -37.86 55.80 -22.25
CA MET A 331 -37.46 57.12 -21.75
C MET A 331 -37.25 58.13 -22.88
N ARG A 332 -36.68 57.72 -24.03
CA ARG A 332 -36.55 58.58 -25.22
C ARG A 332 -37.92 58.99 -25.77
N VAL A 333 -38.82 58.03 -25.96
CA VAL A 333 -40.18 58.30 -26.50
C VAL A 333 -40.99 59.19 -25.54
N ALA A 334 -40.97 58.89 -24.24
CA ALA A 334 -41.66 59.67 -23.23
C ALA A 334 -41.15 61.13 -23.16
N SER A 335 -39.83 61.33 -23.23
CA SER A 335 -39.24 62.68 -23.25
C SER A 335 -39.69 63.49 -24.48
N LEU A 336 -39.76 62.86 -25.65
CA LEU A 336 -40.16 63.50 -26.89
C LEU A 336 -41.66 63.86 -26.88
N ALA A 337 -42.50 62.95 -26.37
CA ALA A 337 -43.94 63.21 -26.16
C ALA A 337 -44.18 64.37 -25.17
N MET A 338 -43.39 64.46 -24.10
CA MET A 338 -43.49 65.54 -23.13
C MET A 338 -43.13 66.90 -23.74
N ILE A 339 -42.10 66.98 -24.58
CA ILE A 339 -41.74 68.19 -25.33
C ILE A 339 -42.90 68.64 -26.24
N VAL A 340 -43.53 67.70 -26.96
CA VAL A 340 -44.68 67.99 -27.83
C VAL A 340 -45.88 68.50 -27.03
N ALA A 341 -46.19 67.88 -25.88
CA ALA A 341 -47.28 68.32 -25.01
C ALA A 341 -47.04 69.74 -24.46
N ILE A 342 -45.81 70.06 -24.04
CA ILE A 342 -45.44 71.41 -23.60
C ILE A 342 -45.61 72.41 -24.74
N ALA A 343 -45.13 72.09 -25.96
CA ALA A 343 -45.28 72.97 -27.12
C ALA A 343 -46.75 73.27 -27.44
N LEU A 344 -47.60 72.23 -27.48
CA LEU A 344 -49.04 72.39 -27.68
C LEU A 344 -49.70 73.20 -26.56
N GLY A 345 -49.31 72.98 -25.30
CA GLY A 345 -49.78 73.76 -24.15
C GLY A 345 -49.39 75.24 -24.25
N THR A 346 -48.16 75.54 -24.64
CA THR A 346 -47.71 76.93 -24.84
C THR A 346 -48.42 77.59 -26.02
N LEU A 347 -48.68 76.86 -27.11
CA LEU A 347 -49.39 77.36 -28.28
C LEU A 347 -50.85 77.68 -27.95
N THR A 348 -51.55 76.76 -27.28
CA THR A 348 -52.93 76.97 -26.83
C THR A 348 -53.04 78.13 -25.84
N PHE A 349 -52.11 78.24 -24.89
CA PHE A 349 -52.02 79.40 -23.99
C PHE A 349 -51.79 80.73 -24.74
N TYR A 350 -50.92 80.72 -25.75
CA TYR A 350 -50.64 81.90 -26.58
C TYR A 350 -51.84 82.33 -27.42
N ILE A 351 -52.59 81.37 -27.97
CA ILE A 351 -53.84 81.63 -28.71
C ILE A 351 -54.91 82.22 -27.78
N LEU A 352 -55.09 81.67 -26.58
CA LEU A 352 -56.04 82.19 -25.59
C LEU A 352 -55.68 83.62 -25.17
N ARG A 353 -54.40 83.90 -24.90
CA ARG A 353 -53.93 85.24 -24.50
C ARG A 353 -54.03 86.28 -25.63
N SER A 354 -53.88 85.87 -26.89
CA SER A 354 -54.02 86.77 -28.04
C SER A 354 -55.48 87.03 -28.43
N GLY A 355 -56.41 86.13 -28.07
CA GLY A 355 -57.86 86.32 -28.23
C GLY A 355 -58.48 87.39 -27.32
N ASP A 356 -57.94 87.61 -26.12
CA ASP A 356 -58.45 88.61 -25.16
C ASP A 356 -58.14 90.07 -25.54
N GLY A 357 -57.39 90.31 -26.63
CA GLY A 357 -57.02 91.65 -27.10
C GLY A 357 -58.05 92.34 -28.02
N VAL A 358 -59.09 91.63 -28.49
CA VAL A 358 -59.95 92.11 -29.59
C VAL A 358 -61.24 92.83 -29.11
N TRP A 359 -61.54 92.86 -27.80
CA TRP A 359 -62.72 93.56 -27.24
C TRP A 359 -62.40 94.89 -26.52
N LYS A 360 -61.42 95.66 -26.99
CA LYS A 360 -61.24 97.07 -26.60
C LYS A 360 -60.90 97.96 -27.79
N ARG A 361 -61.92 98.29 -28.58
CA ARG A 361 -62.39 99.67 -28.82
C ARG A 361 -63.53 99.69 -29.81
#